data_AF-A0A840NVG6-F1
#
_entry.id   AF-A0A840NVG6-F1
#
_cell.length_a   1.000
_cell.length_b   1.000
_cell.length_c   1.000
_cell.angle_alpha   90.00
_cell.angle_beta   90.00
_cell.angle_gamma   90.00
#
_symmetry.space_group_name_H-M   'P 1'
#
loop_
_entity.id
_entity.type
_entity.pdbx_description
1 polymer ?
#
loop_
_entity_poly.entity_id
_entity_poly.type
_entity_poly.pdbx_seq_one_letter_code
_entity_poly.pdbx_strand_id
1 'polypeptide(L)'
;MLGNEERGVFAQRFNLQRGTLGNYEIEAYEPPSLVINAYYTAYNINPHWHVRGEGGMFTDMTKAKAAGFKAPTISAGLMKKLGRVAYTICRDANIKILHENIVELAVELYRELQELVQNINDMEEVALTLPLLKLYSK
;
A
#
# COMPACT_ATOMS: atom_id res chain seq x y z
N MET A 1 -11.54 -3.79 2.00
CA MET A 1 -11.84 -2.35 2.21
C MET A 1 -10.91 -1.75 3.26
N LEU A 2 -9.83 -1.08 2.82
CA LEU A 2 -9.32 0.06 3.58
C LEU A 2 -10.35 1.18 3.35
N GLY A 3 -11.17 1.50 4.35
CA GLY A 3 -12.28 2.46 4.17
C GLY A 3 -13.65 2.04 4.71
N ASN A 4 -13.71 1.22 5.76
CA ASN A 4 -14.97 0.84 6.42
C ASN A 4 -15.33 1.73 7.63
N GLU A 5 -14.58 2.79 7.90
CA GLU A 5 -14.95 3.75 8.94
C GLU A 5 -15.82 4.85 8.34
N GLU A 6 -16.95 5.12 8.98
CA GLU A 6 -17.83 6.23 8.60
C GLU A 6 -17.08 7.56 8.77
N ARG A 7 -17.15 8.44 7.78
CA ARG A 7 -16.37 9.71 7.73
C ARG A 7 -16.52 10.54 9.02
N GLY A 8 -17.71 10.56 9.62
CA GLY A 8 -17.96 11.24 10.88
C GLY A 8 -17.19 10.64 12.05
N VAL A 9 -17.11 9.31 12.15
CA VAL A 9 -16.29 8.62 13.17
C VAL A 9 -14.81 8.97 13.00
N PHE A 10 -14.32 8.98 11.75
CA PHE A 10 -12.94 9.38 11.47
C PHE A 10 -12.70 10.87 11.82
N ALA A 11 -13.62 11.77 11.46
CA ALA A 11 -13.54 13.20 11.76
C ALA A 11 -13.50 13.49 13.27
N GLN A 12 -14.24 12.72 14.08
CA GLN A 12 -14.26 12.88 15.54
C GLN A 12 -12.88 12.66 16.18
N ARG A 13 -12.01 11.83 15.60
CA ARG A 13 -10.65 11.60 16.10
C ARG A 13 -9.78 12.86 16.06
N PHE A 14 -10.15 13.81 15.20
CA PHE A 14 -9.50 15.12 15.07
C PHE A 14 -10.34 16.25 15.67
N ASN A 15 -11.41 15.91 16.41
CA ASN A 15 -12.39 16.86 16.93
C ASN A 15 -13.02 17.73 15.81
N LEU A 16 -13.27 17.12 14.65
CA LEU A 16 -13.90 17.75 13.49
C LEU A 16 -15.31 17.23 13.27
N GLN A 17 -16.14 18.08 12.66
CA GLN A 17 -17.42 17.63 12.11
C GLN A 17 -17.20 16.92 10.78
N ARG A 18 -18.06 15.95 10.46
CA ARG A 18 -18.04 15.20 9.18
C ARG A 18 -17.99 16.13 7.96
N GLY A 19 -18.78 17.20 7.96
CA GLY A 19 -18.85 18.17 6.88
C GLY A 19 -17.57 19.00 6.75
N THR A 20 -16.97 19.40 7.87
CA THR A 20 -15.70 20.14 7.90
C THR A 20 -14.58 19.32 7.25
N LEU A 21 -14.43 18.06 7.65
CA LEU A 21 -13.44 17.17 7.05
C LEU A 21 -13.73 16.97 5.55
N GLY A 22 -15.00 16.74 5.18
CA GLY A 22 -15.40 16.57 3.79
C GLY A 22 -15.05 17.77 2.90
N ASN A 23 -15.16 18.99 3.43
CA ASN A 23 -14.77 20.18 2.68
C ASN A 23 -13.25 20.28 2.45
N TYR A 24 -12.44 19.75 3.35
CA TYR A 24 -10.99 19.68 3.17
C TYR A 24 -10.61 18.62 2.12
N GLU A 25 -11.26 17.46 2.15
CA GLU A 25 -11.01 16.35 1.21
C GLU A 25 -11.30 16.71 -0.26
N ILE A 26 -12.25 17.63 -0.50
CA ILE A 26 -12.62 18.10 -1.84
C ILE A 26 -11.97 19.45 -2.19
N GLU A 27 -11.02 19.91 -1.39
CA GLU A 27 -10.30 21.18 -1.58
C GLU A 27 -11.21 22.43 -1.59
N ALA A 28 -12.44 22.32 -1.07
CA ALA A 28 -13.35 23.46 -0.94
C ALA A 28 -12.85 24.46 0.12
N TYR A 29 -12.14 23.98 1.13
CA TYR A 29 -11.44 24.80 2.11
C TYR A 29 -10.05 24.24 2.42
N GLU A 30 -9.12 25.13 2.73
CA GLU A 30 -7.80 24.75 3.24
C GLU A 30 -7.88 24.41 4.74
N PRO A 31 -7.39 23.25 5.19
CA PRO A 31 -7.33 22.90 6.60
C PRO A 31 -6.33 23.78 7.35
N PRO A 32 -6.67 24.31 8.54
CA PRO A 32 -5.72 25.06 9.35
C PRO A 32 -4.60 24.16 9.86
N SER A 33 -3.43 24.73 10.18
CA SER A 33 -2.27 23.96 10.65
C SER A 33 -2.55 23.11 11.90
N LEU A 34 -3.51 23.50 12.73
CA LEU A 34 -3.96 22.70 13.88
C LEU A 34 -4.55 21.35 13.44
N VAL A 35 -5.35 21.34 12.38
CA VAL A 35 -5.93 20.12 11.79
C VAL A 35 -4.82 19.26 11.20
N ILE A 36 -3.88 19.86 10.47
CA ILE A 36 -2.71 19.15 9.93
C ILE A 36 -1.90 18.49 11.05
N ASN A 37 -1.64 19.20 12.15
CA ASN A 37 -0.93 18.65 13.30
C ASN A 37 -1.72 17.55 14.03
N ALA A 38 -3.04 17.56 13.97
CA ALA A 38 -3.85 16.49 14.58
C ALA A 38 -3.56 15.12 13.92
N TYR A 39 -3.23 15.07 12.62
CA TYR A 39 -2.78 13.85 11.95
C TYR A 39 -1.44 13.35 12.48
N TYR A 40 -0.53 14.26 12.82
CA TYR A 40 0.73 13.90 13.48
C TYR A 40 0.46 13.28 14.86
N THR A 41 -0.39 13.90 15.67
CA THR A 41 -0.70 13.38 17.01
C THR A 41 -1.42 12.04 16.97
N ALA A 42 -2.39 11.86 16.06
CA ALA A 42 -3.22 10.67 16.01
C ALA A 42 -2.56 9.48 15.30
N TYR A 43 -1.78 9.73 14.24
CA TYR A 43 -1.25 8.69 13.35
C TYR A 43 0.25 8.77 13.11
N ASN A 44 0.94 9.73 13.73
CA ASN A 44 2.36 9.98 13.51
C ASN A 44 2.70 10.33 12.05
N ILE A 45 1.74 10.95 11.35
CA ILE A 45 1.91 11.42 9.96
C ILE A 45 2.68 12.74 9.98
N ASN A 46 3.80 12.79 9.27
CA ASN A 46 4.64 13.96 9.12
C ASN A 46 3.86 15.10 8.40
N PRO A 47 3.70 16.29 9.02
CA PRO A 47 3.03 17.43 8.41
C PRO A 47 3.62 17.88 7.07
N HIS A 48 4.95 17.83 6.91
CA HIS A 48 5.61 18.22 5.67
C HIS A 48 5.25 17.28 4.53
N TRP A 49 5.27 15.97 4.80
CA TRP A 49 4.84 14.97 3.84
C TRP A 49 3.35 15.09 3.53
N HIS A 50 2.51 15.34 4.54
CA HIS A 50 1.06 15.41 4.35
C HIS A 50 0.62 16.58 3.45
N VAL A 51 1.31 17.73 3.54
CA VAL A 51 0.98 18.92 2.76
C VAL A 51 1.70 18.98 1.42
N ARG A 52 2.96 18.50 1.34
CA ARG A 52 3.82 18.68 0.16
C ARG A 52 4.29 17.39 -0.52
N GLY A 53 4.05 16.24 0.11
CA GLY A 53 4.62 14.95 -0.32
C GLY A 53 6.13 14.83 -0.08
N GLU A 54 6.74 15.78 0.62
CA GLU A 54 8.19 15.81 0.83
C GLU A 54 8.61 14.99 2.06
N GLY A 55 9.68 14.20 1.92
CA GLY A 55 10.23 13.37 3.00
C GLY A 55 9.44 12.08 3.24
N GLY A 56 9.62 11.48 4.42
CA GLY A 56 8.88 10.26 4.81
C GLY A 56 7.51 10.58 5.41
N MET A 57 6.50 9.76 5.07
CA MET A 57 5.13 9.85 5.60
C MET A 57 5.08 9.75 7.13
N PHE A 58 5.90 8.89 7.73
CA PHE A 58 5.98 8.72 9.18
C PHE A 58 7.33 9.19 9.70
N THR A 59 7.34 9.88 10.83
CA THR A 59 8.58 10.32 11.51
C THR A 59 9.15 9.25 12.46
N ASP A 60 8.31 8.29 12.87
CA ASP A 60 8.62 7.22 13.83
C ASP A 60 7.79 5.98 13.47
N MET A 61 8.49 4.94 12.99
CA MET A 61 7.86 3.69 12.56
C MET A 61 7.28 2.89 13.73
N THR A 62 7.77 3.09 14.96
CA THR A 62 7.24 2.41 16.15
C THR A 62 5.87 2.98 16.49
N LYS A 63 5.73 4.32 16.49
CA LYS A 63 4.45 4.99 16.70
C LYS A 63 3.45 4.72 15.58
N ALA A 64 3.90 4.71 14.33
CA ALA A 64 3.05 4.37 13.20
C ALA A 64 2.44 2.96 13.37
N LYS A 65 3.26 1.97 13.73
CA LYS A 65 2.79 0.59 13.98
C LYS A 65 1.80 0.52 15.15
N ALA A 66 2.05 1.26 16.24
CA ALA A 66 1.12 1.33 17.37
C ALA A 66 -0.23 1.97 16.98
N ALA A 67 -0.23 2.92 16.04
CA ALA A 67 -1.45 3.50 15.46
C ALA A 67 -2.13 2.59 14.41
N GLY A 68 -1.65 1.36 14.23
CA GLY A 68 -2.25 0.37 13.34
C GLY A 68 -1.66 0.35 11.92
N PHE A 69 -0.60 1.13 11.63
CA PHE A 69 0.09 1.02 10.35
C PHE A 69 0.71 -0.37 10.20
N LYS A 70 0.25 -1.11 9.20
CA LYS A 70 0.85 -2.38 8.79
C LYS A 70 1.61 -2.11 7.50
N ALA A 71 2.94 -2.04 7.61
CA ALA A 71 3.77 -2.01 6.43
C ALA A 71 3.41 -3.21 5.54
N PRO A 72 3.32 -3.03 4.21
CA PRO A 72 3.16 -4.14 3.28
C PRO A 72 4.23 -5.17 3.59
N THR A 73 3.83 -6.31 4.14
CA THR A 73 4.75 -7.38 4.49
C THR A 73 4.64 -8.41 3.40
N ILE A 74 5.75 -8.69 2.72
CA ILE A 74 5.77 -9.75 1.73
C ILE A 74 5.52 -11.06 2.46
N SER A 75 4.31 -11.60 2.34
CA SER A 75 4.00 -12.87 2.97
C SER A 75 4.79 -13.98 2.27
N ALA A 76 5.37 -14.91 3.03
CA ALA A 76 6.07 -16.06 2.47
C ALA A 76 5.16 -16.87 1.52
N GLY A 77 3.85 -16.89 1.80
CA GLY A 77 2.84 -17.49 0.92
C GLY A 77 2.73 -16.81 -0.43
N LEU A 78 2.75 -15.47 -0.47
CA LEU A 78 2.77 -14.69 -1.72
C LEU A 78 4.06 -14.94 -2.51
N MET A 79 5.21 -14.87 -1.85
CA MET A 79 6.50 -15.12 -2.51
C MET A 79 6.57 -16.54 -3.09
N LYS A 80 6.03 -17.54 -2.38
CA LYS A 80 5.90 -18.90 -2.90
C LYS A 80 5.01 -18.99 -4.14
N LYS A 81 3.92 -18.21 -4.22
CA LYS A 81 3.06 -18.15 -5.42
C LYS A 81 3.78 -17.49 -6.58
N LEU A 82 4.44 -16.36 -6.34
CA LEU A 82 5.22 -15.65 -7.37
C LEU A 82 6.38 -16.50 -7.89
N GLY A 83 7.12 -17.19 -7.02
CA GLY A 83 8.16 -18.13 -7.43
C GLY A 83 7.64 -19.29 -8.30
N ARG A 84 6.40 -19.75 -8.07
CA ARG A 84 5.76 -20.73 -8.96
C ARG A 84 5.41 -20.15 -10.32
N VAL A 85 4.91 -18.90 -10.35
CA VAL A 85 4.61 -18.21 -11.61
C VAL A 85 5.90 -17.98 -12.41
N ALA A 86 6.94 -17.46 -11.76
CA ALA A 86 8.28 -17.27 -12.32
C ALA A 86 8.85 -18.59 -12.87
N TYR A 87 8.78 -19.68 -12.10
CA TYR A 87 9.20 -21.00 -12.58
C TYR A 87 8.45 -21.43 -13.84
N THR A 88 7.12 -21.23 -13.90
CA THR A 88 6.35 -21.57 -15.10
C THR A 88 6.75 -20.73 -16.30
N ILE A 89 6.98 -19.42 -16.11
CA ILE A 89 7.44 -18.53 -17.19
C ILE A 89 8.81 -18.97 -17.70
N CYS A 90 9.79 -19.22 -16.81
CA CYS A 90 11.11 -19.67 -17.23
C CYS A 90 11.04 -21.00 -18.00
N ARG A 91 10.24 -21.95 -17.52
CA ARG A 91 10.03 -23.24 -18.19
C ARG A 91 9.38 -23.07 -19.56
N ASP A 92 8.31 -22.28 -19.65
CA ASP A 92 7.51 -22.11 -20.88
C ASP A 92 8.29 -21.30 -21.94
N ALA A 93 9.15 -20.37 -21.51
CA ALA A 93 10.04 -19.59 -22.37
C ALA A 93 11.40 -20.28 -22.67
N ASN A 94 11.60 -21.52 -22.21
CA ASN A 94 12.86 -22.27 -22.33
C ASN A 94 14.10 -21.50 -21.79
N ILE A 95 13.89 -20.63 -20.81
CA ILE A 95 14.94 -19.92 -20.08
C ILE A 95 15.59 -20.92 -19.13
N LYS A 96 16.92 -20.83 -18.97
CA LYS A 96 17.66 -21.68 -18.02
C LYS A 96 17.07 -21.53 -16.62
N ILE A 97 16.55 -22.64 -16.09
CA ILE A 97 15.94 -22.73 -14.77
C ILE A 97 17.05 -22.77 -13.70
N LEU A 98 17.67 -21.61 -13.47
CA LEU A 98 18.57 -21.37 -12.36
C LEU A 98 17.79 -20.74 -11.20
N HIS A 99 18.12 -21.11 -9.97
CA HIS A 99 17.44 -20.56 -8.78
C HIS A 99 17.52 -19.03 -8.74
N GLU A 100 18.64 -18.44 -9.16
CA GLU A 100 18.84 -16.99 -9.25
C GLU A 100 17.83 -16.34 -10.21
N ASN A 101 17.69 -16.87 -11.43
CA ASN A 101 16.76 -16.35 -12.44
C ASN A 101 15.28 -16.40 -11.97
N ILE A 102 14.90 -17.47 -11.25
CA ILE A 102 13.53 -17.60 -10.72
C ILE A 102 13.28 -16.57 -9.61
N VAL A 103 14.27 -16.34 -8.75
CA VAL A 103 14.15 -15.36 -7.65
C VAL A 103 14.08 -13.95 -8.21
N GLU A 104 14.93 -13.60 -9.17
CA GLU A 104 14.92 -12.30 -9.84
C GLU A 104 13.56 -12.03 -10.49
N LEU A 105 13.07 -12.98 -11.31
CA LEU A 105 11.76 -12.86 -11.93
C LEU A 105 10.63 -12.80 -10.89
N ALA A 106 10.70 -13.54 -9.78
CA ALA A 106 9.70 -13.45 -8.72
C ALA A 106 9.65 -12.06 -8.06
N VAL A 107 10.79 -11.37 -7.96
CA VAL A 107 10.88 -9.99 -7.47
C VAL A 107 10.30 -9.00 -8.49
N GLU A 108 10.55 -9.19 -9.78
CA GLU A 108 9.95 -8.38 -10.85
C GLU A 108 8.43 -8.53 -10.87
N LEU A 109 7.93 -9.77 -10.83
CA LEU A 109 6.50 -10.06 -10.74
C LEU A 109 5.87 -9.47 -9.47
N TYR A 110 6.61 -9.40 -8.35
CA TYR A 110 6.14 -8.71 -7.15
C TYR A 110 5.98 -7.21 -7.40
N ARG A 111 6.95 -6.56 -8.06
CA ARG A 111 6.89 -5.14 -8.40
C ARG A 111 5.70 -4.82 -9.31
N GLU A 112 5.51 -5.61 -10.38
CA GLU A 112 4.36 -5.46 -11.26
C GLU A 112 3.04 -5.67 -10.51
N LEU A 113 2.98 -6.67 -9.64
CA LEU A 113 1.79 -6.91 -8.83
C LEU A 113 1.46 -5.70 -7.94
N GLN A 114 2.46 -5.01 -7.38
CA GLN A 114 2.25 -3.79 -6.58
C GLN A 114 1.64 -2.65 -7.39
N GLU A 115 1.88 -2.59 -8.70
CA GLU A 115 1.29 -1.57 -9.58
C GLU A 115 -0.15 -1.91 -9.97
N LEU A 116 -0.49 -3.21 -10.02
CA LEU A 116 -1.81 -3.69 -10.46
C LEU A 116 -2.84 -3.80 -9.34
N VAL A 117 -2.43 -3.97 -8.08
CA VAL A 117 -3.33 -4.13 -6.94
C VAL A 117 -3.39 -2.88 -6.08
N GLN A 118 -4.59 -2.53 -5.61
CA GLN A 118 -4.81 -1.46 -4.64
C GLN A 118 -4.28 -1.84 -3.26
N ASN A 119 -4.40 -3.12 -2.88
CA ASN A 119 -3.87 -3.62 -1.62
C ASN A 119 -3.18 -4.98 -1.79
N ILE A 120 -1.85 -4.98 -1.75
CA ILE A 120 -1.04 -6.21 -1.85
C ILE A 120 -1.27 -7.21 -0.70
N ASN A 121 -1.92 -6.79 0.38
CA ASN A 121 -2.30 -7.68 1.49
C ASN A 121 -3.71 -8.27 1.32
N ASP A 122 -4.49 -7.80 0.35
CA ASP A 122 -5.78 -8.38 0.00
C ASP A 122 -5.55 -9.64 -0.86
N MET A 123 -5.62 -10.80 -0.20
CA MET A 123 -5.30 -12.08 -0.84
C MET A 123 -6.30 -12.48 -1.93
N GLU A 124 -7.52 -11.94 -1.91
CA GLU A 124 -8.53 -12.16 -2.94
C GLU A 124 -8.20 -11.35 -4.18
N GLU A 125 -7.93 -10.04 -4.01
CA GLU A 125 -7.47 -9.15 -5.08
C GLU A 125 -6.19 -9.70 -5.74
N VAL A 126 -5.20 -10.06 -4.93
CA VAL A 126 -3.94 -10.65 -5.41
C VAL A 126 -4.19 -11.93 -6.21
N ALA A 127 -5.08 -12.82 -5.73
CA ALA A 127 -5.36 -14.07 -6.43
C ALA A 127 -6.00 -13.84 -7.81
N LEU A 128 -6.85 -12.83 -7.95
CA LEU A 128 -7.49 -12.45 -9.22
C LEU A 128 -6.50 -11.82 -10.20
N THR A 129 -5.49 -11.12 -9.70
CA THR A 129 -4.49 -10.41 -10.53
C THR A 129 -3.31 -11.28 -10.96
N LEU A 130 -2.96 -12.31 -10.17
CA LEU A 130 -1.83 -13.22 -10.46
C LEU A 130 -1.82 -13.82 -11.89
N PRO A 131 -2.95 -14.23 -12.50
CA PRO A 131 -2.95 -14.72 -13.88
C PRO A 131 -2.53 -13.68 -14.92
N LEU A 132 -2.79 -12.39 -14.66
CA LEU A 132 -2.46 -11.30 -15.59
C LEU A 132 -0.95 -11.10 -15.72
N LEU A 133 -0.20 -11.38 -14.66
CA LEU A 133 1.27 -11.27 -14.64
C LEU A 133 1.95 -12.16 -15.69
N LYS A 134 1.33 -13.29 -16.07
CA LYS A 134 1.86 -14.16 -17.14
C LYS A 134 1.81 -13.54 -18.53
N LEU A 135 0.98 -12.51 -18.72
CA LEU A 135 0.82 -11.81 -20.01
C LEU A 135 1.85 -10.70 -20.19
N TYR A 136 2.45 -10.21 -19.10
CA TYR A 136 3.40 -9.10 -19.11
C TYR A 136 4.86 -9.55 -19.29
N SER A 137 5.19 -10.82 -19.02
CA SER A 137 6.48 -11.39 -19.38
C SER A 137 6.55 -11.68 -20.89
N LYS A 138 6.92 -10.68 -21.68
CA LYS A 138 7.29 -10.82 -23.10
C LYS A 138 8.77 -11.14 -23.26
#